data_AF-A0A2S3VN37-F1
#
_entry.id   AF-A0A2S3VN37-F1
#
_cell.length_a   1.000
_cell.length_b   1.000
_cell.length_c   1.000
_cell.angle_alpha   90.00
_cell.angle_beta   90.00
_cell.angle_gamma   90.00
#
_symmetry.space_group_name_H-M   'P 1'
#
loop_
_entity.id
_entity.type
_entity.pdbx_description
1 polymer ?
#
loop_
_entity_poly.entity_id
_entity_poly.type
_entity_poly.pdbx_seq_one_letter_code
_entity_poly.pdbx_strand_id
1 'polypeptide(L)'
;MVDTIQAALSQLTTEGDLIHGTAALVESIKSHTHLSYKKIGEEAGVTEQGVRRWRENNSGQASRVQALVNFAQTLITAPAGAAVRPAGNAADALRAVTPLAVQTCVKEGLEALLGIGLNACTIVKLETSDGKVTIELALE
;
A
#
# COMPACT_ATOMS: atom_id res chain seq x y z
N MET A 1 -11.95 6.70 8.19
CA MET A 1 -12.42 6.58 6.80
C MET A 1 -12.40 5.11 6.49
N VAL A 2 -13.57 4.46 6.46
CA VAL A 2 -13.66 3.04 6.06
C VAL A 2 -13.22 2.96 4.60
N ASP A 3 -12.20 2.13 4.32
CA ASP A 3 -11.41 2.10 3.10
C ASP A 3 -12.25 2.17 1.82
N THR A 4 -12.12 3.28 1.07
CA THR A 4 -12.76 3.47 -0.24
C THR A 4 -12.38 2.36 -1.22
N ILE A 5 -11.18 1.78 -1.08
CA ILE A 5 -10.75 0.60 -1.83
C ILE A 5 -11.61 -0.62 -1.48
N GLN A 6 -11.91 -0.85 -0.19
CA GLN A 6 -12.72 -1.99 0.23
C GLN A 6 -14.18 -1.87 -0.21
N ALA A 7 -14.72 -0.64 -0.19
CA ALA A 7 -16.03 -0.36 -0.78
C ALA A 7 -16.04 -0.62 -2.29
N ALA A 8 -15.01 -0.19 -3.02
CA ALA A 8 -14.90 -0.43 -4.46
C ALA A 8 -14.73 -1.91 -4.81
N LEU A 9 -13.96 -2.67 -4.03
CA LEU A 9 -13.83 -4.13 -4.18
C LEU A 9 -15.17 -4.85 -3.97
N SER A 10 -15.96 -4.42 -2.98
CA SER A 10 -17.27 -5.03 -2.68
C SER A 10 -18.32 -4.73 -3.77
N GLN A 11 -18.09 -3.73 -4.61
CA GLN A 11 -18.96 -3.35 -5.73
C GLN A 11 -18.57 -4.01 -7.06
N LEU A 12 -17.49 -4.79 -7.10
CA LEU A 12 -17.11 -5.52 -8.29
C LEU A 12 -18.11 -6.64 -8.57
N THR A 13 -18.68 -6.64 -9.78
CA THR A 13 -19.57 -7.71 -10.24
C THR A 13 -18.90 -8.50 -11.34
N THR A 14 -18.95 -9.82 -11.24
CA THR A 14 -18.39 -10.72 -12.26
C THR A 14 -19.52 -11.26 -13.12
N GLU A 15 -19.47 -10.97 -14.42
CA GLU A 15 -20.43 -11.46 -15.41
C GLU A 15 -19.66 -12.26 -16.48
N GLY A 16 -19.73 -13.60 -16.36
CA GLY A 16 -18.93 -14.50 -17.20
C GLY A 16 -17.42 -14.30 -16.96
N ASP A 17 -16.69 -13.92 -18.01
CA ASP A 17 -15.24 -13.66 -17.98
C ASP A 17 -14.90 -12.16 -17.81
N LEU A 18 -15.91 -11.32 -17.53
CA LEU A 18 -15.75 -9.88 -17.34
C LEU A 18 -16.02 -9.48 -15.89
N ILE A 19 -15.17 -8.61 -15.36
CA ILE A 19 -15.38 -7.93 -14.08
C ILE A 19 -15.81 -6.49 -14.39
N HIS A 20 -16.93 -6.06 -13.82
CA HIS A 20 -17.47 -4.71 -13.89
C HIS A 20 -17.22 -3.95 -12.58
N GLY A 21 -17.28 -2.61 -12.62
CA GLY A 21 -16.99 -1.76 -11.46
C GLY A 21 -15.51 -1.42 -11.30
N THR A 22 -14.68 -1.76 -12.30
CA THR A 22 -13.23 -1.53 -12.26
C THR A 22 -12.85 -0.05 -12.25
N ALA A 23 -13.73 0.85 -12.70
CA ALA A 23 -13.49 2.30 -12.63
C ALA A 23 -13.42 2.80 -11.19
N ALA A 24 -14.36 2.37 -10.35
CA ALA A 24 -14.38 2.72 -8.93
C ALA A 24 -13.14 2.18 -8.22
N LEU A 25 -12.69 0.98 -8.57
CA LEU A 25 -11.47 0.39 -8.03
C LEU A 25 -10.23 1.20 -8.37
N VAL A 26 -10.03 1.53 -9.67
CA VAL A 26 -8.87 2.29 -10.13
C VAL A 26 -8.81 3.68 -9.51
N GLU A 27 -9.94 4.40 -9.45
CA GLU A 27 -9.99 5.73 -8.84
C GLU A 27 -9.79 5.67 -7.32
N SER A 28 -10.30 4.62 -6.65
CA SER A 28 -10.07 4.43 -5.21
C SER A 28 -8.60 4.18 -4.90
N ILE A 29 -7.93 3.30 -5.67
CA ILE A 29 -6.49 3.05 -5.55
C ILE A 29 -5.71 4.35 -5.77
N LYS A 30 -6.05 5.10 -6.81
CA LYS A 30 -5.39 6.38 -7.11
C LYS A 30 -5.58 7.40 -6.00
N SER A 31 -6.80 7.54 -5.47
CA SER A 31 -7.10 8.46 -4.37
C SER A 31 -6.39 8.06 -3.08
N HIS A 32 -6.21 6.76 -2.84
CA HIS A 32 -5.58 6.25 -1.63
C HIS A 32 -4.05 6.31 -1.69
N THR A 33 -3.46 5.99 -2.85
CA THR A 33 -1.99 5.89 -3.02
C THR A 33 -1.36 7.16 -3.60
N HIS A 34 -2.17 8.06 -4.17
CA HIS A 34 -1.72 9.21 -4.97
C HIS A 34 -0.77 8.85 -6.13
N LEU A 35 -0.76 7.59 -6.57
CA LEU A 35 0.08 7.12 -7.66
C LEU A 35 -0.52 7.49 -9.04
N SER A 36 0.35 7.64 -10.03
CA SER A 36 -0.09 7.76 -11.43
C SER A 36 -0.61 6.41 -11.94
N TYR A 37 -1.49 6.40 -12.95
CA TYR A 37 -1.99 5.16 -13.57
C TYR A 37 -0.86 4.26 -14.08
N LYS A 38 0.27 4.86 -14.50
CA LYS A 38 1.48 4.14 -14.89
C LYS A 38 2.05 3.35 -13.72
N LYS A 39 2.26 3.99 -12.57
CA LYS A 39 2.78 3.33 -11.36
C LYS A 39 1.80 2.29 -10.81
N ILE A 40 0.50 2.57 -10.83
CA ILE A 40 -0.52 1.58 -10.43
C ILE A 40 -0.41 0.32 -11.30
N GLY A 41 -0.20 0.50 -12.61
CA GLY A 41 0.04 -0.62 -13.53
C GLY A 41 1.30 -1.39 -13.18
N GLU A 42 2.43 -0.70 -13.00
CA GLU A 42 3.72 -1.30 -12.64
C GLU A 42 3.64 -2.13 -11.35
N GLU A 43 3.05 -1.57 -10.28
CA GLU A 43 2.90 -2.25 -8.98
C GLU A 43 1.92 -3.43 -9.04
N ALA A 44 0.87 -3.34 -9.85
CA ALA A 44 -0.08 -4.43 -10.07
C ALA A 44 0.38 -5.45 -11.13
N GLY A 45 1.54 -5.26 -11.78
CA GLY A 45 2.04 -6.13 -12.83
C GLY A 45 1.25 -6.07 -14.15
N VAL A 46 0.60 -4.94 -14.44
CA VAL A 46 -0.23 -4.72 -15.64
C VAL A 46 0.19 -3.46 -16.40
N THR A 47 -0.25 -3.31 -17.65
CA THR A 47 0.13 -2.13 -18.46
C THR A 47 -0.70 -0.89 -18.09
N GLU A 48 -0.11 0.30 -18.21
CA GLU A 48 -0.83 1.57 -18.02
C GLU A 48 -2.09 1.66 -18.91
N GLN A 49 -2.00 1.21 -20.17
CA GLN A 49 -3.15 1.18 -21.07
C GLN A 49 -4.25 0.23 -20.57
N GLY A 50 -3.89 -0.89 -19.94
CA GLY A 50 -4.86 -1.80 -19.32
C GLY A 50 -5.64 -1.09 -18.20
N VAL A 51 -4.94 -0.42 -17.29
CA VAL A 51 -5.54 0.34 -16.19
C VAL A 51 -6.46 1.45 -16.70
N ARG A 52 -6.01 2.21 -17.71
CA ARG A 52 -6.83 3.26 -18.34
C ARG A 52 -8.08 2.70 -19.01
N ARG A 53 -7.96 1.60 -19.76
CA ARG A 53 -9.09 0.94 -20.41
C ARG A 53 -10.11 0.44 -19.41
N TRP A 54 -9.69 -0.15 -18.29
CA TRP A 54 -10.62 -0.61 -17.25
C TRP A 54 -11.34 0.56 -16.59
N ARG A 55 -10.63 1.67 -16.35
CA ARG A 55 -11.22 2.90 -15.85
C ARG A 55 -12.28 3.48 -16.80
N GLU A 56 -11.96 3.54 -18.09
CA GLU A 56 -12.84 4.15 -19.10
C GLU A 56 -14.05 3.26 -19.44
N ASN A 57 -13.84 1.95 -19.57
CA ASN A 57 -14.89 0.99 -19.94
C ASN A 57 -15.66 0.45 -18.73
N ASN A 58 -15.24 0.80 -17.51
CA ASN A 58 -15.73 0.27 -16.24
C ASN A 58 -15.84 -1.27 -16.19
N SER A 59 -15.03 -1.95 -17.01
CA SER A 59 -15.01 -3.39 -17.16
C SER A 59 -13.68 -3.90 -17.70
N GLY A 60 -13.35 -5.16 -17.42
CA GLY A 60 -12.16 -5.83 -17.95
C GLY A 60 -12.21 -7.34 -17.77
N GLN A 61 -11.38 -8.07 -18.51
CA GLN A 61 -11.27 -9.52 -18.38
C GLN A 61 -10.83 -9.92 -16.96
N ALA A 62 -11.53 -10.88 -16.37
CA ALA A 62 -11.31 -11.32 -15.00
C ALA A 62 -9.85 -11.71 -14.75
N SER A 63 -9.28 -12.53 -15.64
CA SER A 63 -7.87 -12.96 -15.56
C SER A 63 -6.85 -11.82 -15.48
N ARG A 64 -7.14 -10.67 -16.10
CA ARG A 64 -6.24 -9.51 -16.12
C ARG A 64 -6.54 -8.53 -14.99
N VAL A 65 -7.82 -8.32 -14.69
CA VAL A 65 -8.27 -7.44 -13.61
C VAL A 65 -7.91 -8.03 -12.24
N GLN A 66 -7.82 -9.36 -12.12
CA GLN A 66 -7.45 -10.03 -10.88
C GLN A 66 -6.12 -9.55 -10.30
N ALA A 67 -5.13 -9.23 -11.15
CA ALA A 67 -3.85 -8.70 -10.69
C ALA A 67 -4.01 -7.33 -9.98
N LEU A 68 -4.89 -6.47 -10.50
CA LEU A 68 -5.24 -5.19 -9.87
C LEU A 68 -6.05 -5.39 -8.59
N VAL A 69 -6.96 -6.37 -8.56
CA VAL A 69 -7.74 -6.73 -7.36
C VAL A 69 -6.82 -7.21 -6.24
N ASN A 70 -5.86 -8.09 -6.56
CA ASN A 70 -4.89 -8.57 -5.59
C ASN A 70 -4.02 -7.42 -5.04
N PHE A 71 -3.57 -6.51 -5.91
CA PHE A 71 -2.86 -5.30 -5.47
C PHE A 71 -3.73 -4.40 -4.57
N ALA A 72 -5.00 -4.21 -4.90
CA ALA A 72 -5.92 -3.47 -4.05
C ALA A 72 -6.08 -4.13 -2.66
N GLN A 73 -6.11 -5.46 -2.61
CA GLN A 73 -6.17 -6.22 -1.37
C GLN A 73 -4.88 -6.08 -0.55
N THR A 74 -3.70 -6.04 -1.18
CA THR A 74 -2.45 -5.80 -0.43
C THR A 74 -2.41 -4.41 0.19
N LEU A 75 -3.02 -3.41 -0.45
CA LEU A 75 -3.15 -2.06 0.13
C LEU A 75 -4.06 -2.03 1.37
N ILE A 76 -5.07 -2.90 1.43
CA ILE A 76 -5.98 -3.03 2.59
C ILE A 76 -5.37 -3.91 3.69
N THR A 77 -4.61 -4.94 3.30
CA THR A 77 -4.02 -5.93 4.23
C THR A 77 -2.68 -5.46 4.80
N ALA A 78 -2.05 -4.46 4.17
CA ALA A 78 -0.95 -3.74 4.80
C ALA A 78 -1.46 -3.12 6.11
N PRO A 79 -0.72 -3.21 7.23
CA PRO A 79 -1.16 -2.65 8.49
C PRO A 79 -1.48 -1.16 8.29
N ALA A 80 -2.61 -0.74 8.86
CA ALA A 80 -3.24 0.58 8.67
C ALA A 80 -2.40 1.79 9.15
N GLY A 81 -1.10 1.60 9.39
CA GLY A 81 -0.10 2.62 9.70
C GLY A 81 0.90 2.91 8.58
N ALA A 82 0.96 2.11 7.51
CA ALA A 82 1.86 2.36 6.39
C ALA A 82 1.32 3.47 5.47
N ALA A 83 1.45 4.73 5.89
CA ALA A 83 1.22 5.88 5.03
C ALA A 83 2.15 5.79 3.81
N VAL A 84 1.66 5.24 2.70
CA VAL A 84 2.32 5.35 1.39
C VAL A 84 2.09 6.78 0.91
N ARG A 85 2.91 7.68 1.47
CA ARG A 85 2.95 9.08 1.06
C ARG A 85 3.65 9.15 -0.29
N PRO A 86 3.13 9.91 -1.28
CA PRO A 86 3.73 9.97 -2.60
C PRO A 86 5.14 10.54 -2.49
N ALA A 87 6.15 9.70 -2.69
CA ALA A 87 7.53 10.15 -2.85
C ALA A 87 7.63 10.90 -4.19
N GLY A 88 7.45 12.22 -4.15
CA GLY A 88 7.77 13.12 -5.26
C GLY A 88 9.25 13.04 -5.66
N ASN A 89 10.12 12.59 -4.74
CA ASN A 89 11.45 12.02 -4.97
C ASN A 89 11.89 11.30 -3.66
N ALA A 90 12.94 10.47 -3.73
CA ALA A 90 13.45 9.74 -2.56
C ALA A 90 13.97 10.63 -1.42
N ALA A 91 14.45 11.84 -1.73
CA ALA A 91 14.94 12.78 -0.73
C ALA A 91 13.81 13.38 0.11
N ASP A 92 12.67 13.69 -0.49
CA ASP A 92 11.49 14.18 0.22
C ASP A 92 10.78 13.07 1.00
N ALA A 93 10.84 11.83 0.50
CA ALA A 93 10.44 10.66 1.25
C ALA A 93 11.28 10.50 2.53
N LEU A 94 12.62 10.58 2.43
CA LEU A 94 13.49 10.53 3.60
C LEU A 94 13.24 11.68 4.58
N ARG A 95 13.00 12.91 4.09
CA ARG A 95 12.69 14.06 4.97
C ARG A 95 11.36 13.95 5.69
N ALA A 96 10.39 13.22 5.12
CA ALA A 96 9.08 13.00 5.71
C ALA A 96 9.07 11.86 6.75
N VAL A 97 10.12 11.03 6.79
CA VAL A 97 10.25 9.95 7.78
C VAL A 97 10.55 10.56 9.14
N THR A 98 9.60 10.39 10.06
CA THR A 98 9.78 10.76 11.46
C THR A 98 10.27 9.55 12.26
N PRO A 99 10.99 9.76 13.38
CA PRO A 99 11.38 8.65 14.27
C PRO A 99 10.20 7.81 14.73
N LEU A 100 9.04 8.44 14.96
CA LEU A 100 7.80 7.77 15.32
C LEU A 100 7.29 6.85 14.20
N ALA A 101 7.36 7.28 12.94
CA ALA A 101 6.96 6.44 11.82
C ALA A 101 7.85 5.18 11.69
N VAL A 102 9.15 5.30 11.97
CA VAL A 102 10.07 4.15 12.00
C VAL A 102 9.72 3.20 13.15
N GLN A 103 9.48 3.74 14.34
CA GLN A 103 9.07 2.97 15.52
C GLN A 103 7.79 2.17 15.27
N THR A 104 6.76 2.80 14.71
CA THR A 104 5.49 2.13 14.37
C THR A 104 5.71 1.01 13.35
N CYS A 105 6.45 1.27 12.28
CA CYS A 105 6.70 0.28 11.24
C CYS A 105 7.46 -0.95 11.78
N VAL A 106 8.46 -0.72 12.64
CA VAL A 106 9.21 -1.80 13.28
C VAL A 106 8.34 -2.59 14.27
N LYS A 107 7.48 -1.90 15.04
CA LYS A 107 6.52 -2.54 15.95
C LYS A 107 5.62 -3.51 15.19
N GLU A 108 4.95 -3.03 14.15
CA GLU A 108 4.02 -3.83 13.34
C GLU A 108 4.71 -5.05 12.72
N GLY A 109 5.94 -4.87 12.21
CA GLY A 109 6.75 -5.97 11.68
C GLY A 109 7.11 -7.02 12.74
N LEU A 110 7.45 -6.59 13.96
CA LEU A 110 7.75 -7.49 15.07
C LEU A 110 6.51 -8.24 15.57
N GLU A 111 5.36 -7.56 15.68
CA GLU A 111 4.10 -8.19 16.07
C GLU A 111 3.70 -9.29 15.07
N ALA A 112 3.88 -9.03 13.77
CA ALA A 112 3.60 -10.01 12.71
C ALA A 112 4.53 -11.24 12.77
N LEU A 113 5.81 -11.04 13.09
CA LEU A 113 6.80 -12.12 13.18
C LEU A 113 6.67 -12.94 14.46
N LEU A 114 6.37 -12.28 15.58
CA LEU A 114 6.32 -12.90 16.90
C LEU A 114 4.93 -13.43 17.24
N GLY A 115 3.89 -12.97 16.55
CA GLY A 115 2.49 -13.36 16.80
C GLY A 115 1.94 -12.84 18.14
N ILE A 116 2.60 -11.84 18.73
CA ILE A 116 2.21 -11.20 19.99
C ILE A 116 1.99 -9.70 19.76
N GLY A 117 1.06 -9.11 20.50
CA GLY A 117 0.90 -7.66 20.52
C GLY A 117 1.96 -7.03 21.41
N LEU A 118 2.66 -6.03 20.89
CA LEU A 118 3.56 -5.18 21.65
C LEU A 118 2.77 -3.94 22.10
N ASN A 119 2.98 -3.47 23.32
CA ASN A 119 2.45 -2.20 23.78
C ASN A 119 3.23 -1.05 23.14
N ALA A 120 4.56 -1.13 23.13
CA ALA A 120 5.42 -0.07 22.61
C ALA A 120 6.67 -0.60 21.89
N CYS A 121 7.14 0.19 20.92
CA CYS A 121 8.45 0.03 20.31
C CYS A 121 9.09 1.43 20.27
N THR A 122 10.14 1.64 21.05
CA THR A 122 10.77 2.96 21.17
C THR A 122 12.25 2.87 20.80
N ILE A 123 12.69 3.74 19.90
CA ILE A 123 14.11 3.94 19.63
C ILE A 123 14.72 4.65 20.84
N VAL A 124 15.53 3.93 21.60
CA VAL A 124 16.23 4.45 22.79
C VAL A 124 17.60 5.01 22.45
N LYS A 125 18.23 4.50 21.39
CA LYS A 125 19.57 4.93 20.98
C LYS A 125 19.77 4.77 19.49
N LEU A 126 20.50 5.72 18.90
CA LEU A 126 20.89 5.70 17.50
C LEU A 126 22.36 6.12 17.41
N GLU A 127 23.21 5.18 16.98
CA GLU A 127 24.65 5.38 16.87
C GLU A 127 25.11 5.16 15.44
N THR A 128 26.02 6.01 14.97
CA THR A 128 26.63 5.88 13.66
C THR A 128 28.11 5.56 13.83
N SER A 129 28.56 4.41 13.30
CA SER A 129 29.97 4.01 13.29
C SER A 129 30.31 3.38 11.95
N ASP A 130 31.42 3.81 11.33
CA ASP A 130 31.94 3.26 10.07
C ASP A 130 30.90 3.14 8.93
N GLY A 131 30.05 4.16 8.79
CA GLY A 131 29.00 4.18 7.76
C GLY A 131 27.80 3.26 8.05
N LYS A 132 27.75 2.63 9.22
CA LYS A 132 26.60 1.85 9.70
C LYS A 132 25.83 2.64 10.75
N VAL A 133 24.53 2.46 10.77
CA VAL A 133 23.63 2.98 11.81
C VAL A 133 23.16 1.80 12.64
N THR A 134 23.46 1.86 13.94
CA THR A 134 22.97 0.93 14.95
C THR A 134 21.79 1.58 15.68
N ILE A 135 20.68 0.85 15.78
CA ILE A 135 19.46 1.31 16.45
C ILE A 135 19.19 0.37 17.63
N GLU A 136 19.10 0.92 18.83
CA GLU A 136 18.62 0.19 20.01
C GLU A 136 17.13 0.47 20.21
N LEU A 137 16.36 -0.60 20.40
CA LEU A 137 14.91 -0.56 20.53
C LEU A 137 14.51 -1.12 21.90
N ALA A 138 13.66 -0.38 22.61
CA ALA A 138 12.94 -0.86 23.78
C ALA A 138 11.56 -1.38 23.34
N LEU A 139 11.25 -2.62 23.72
CA LEU A 139 9.98 -3.29 23.43
C LEU A 139 9.25 -3.58 24.75
N GLU A 140 7.98 -3.19 24.83
CA GLU A 140 7.08 -3.41 25.99
C GLU A 140 5.75 -3.98 25.53
#